data_AF-A0A0P9ENE2-F1
#
_entry.id   AF-A0A0P9ENE2-F1
#
_cell.length_a   1.000
_cell.length_b   1.000
_cell.length_c   1.000
_cell.angle_alpha   90.00
_cell.angle_beta   90.00
_cell.angle_gamma   90.00
#
_symmetry.space_group_name_H-M   'P 1'
#
loop_
_entity.id
_entity.type
_entity.pdbx_description
1 polymer ?
#
loop_
_entity_poly.entity_id
_entity_poly.type
_entity_poly.pdbx_seq_one_letter_code
_entity_poly.pdbx_strand_id
1 'polypeptide(L)'
;MTTAVGAFTTASASTVSSVRSLPPGVHYDYSIHPAAPLSASVQAKENAVLSVARSKLGTPYIWGHNEDRGQYGFDCSNFTSYVYHHALGYKLSGASQVQYHSVGWNIPVSAMRPGDLVIFDHGGHVGIYAGHGEMIQEGGGIGKVGYLKLAPGSYWYKHITTVKRMF
;
A
#
# COMPACT_ATOMS: atom_id res chain seq x y z
N MET A 1 62.50 -2.59 8.49
CA MET A 1 61.60 -2.33 7.34
C MET A 1 60.87 -3.64 7.08
N THR A 2 59.75 -3.89 7.78
CA THR A 2 58.36 -3.64 7.31
C THR A 2 58.13 -4.40 6.00
N THR A 3 57.29 -5.44 5.95
CA THR A 3 55.82 -5.31 5.97
C THR A 3 55.15 -6.65 6.26
N ALA A 4 54.20 -6.65 7.20
CA ALA A 4 53.26 -7.75 7.42
C ALA A 4 52.13 -7.68 6.38
N VAL A 5 51.83 -8.80 5.72
CA VAL A 5 50.69 -8.91 4.81
C VAL A 5 49.52 -9.46 5.60
N GLY A 6 48.53 -8.61 5.87
CA GLY A 6 47.27 -9.00 6.50
C GLY A 6 46.43 -9.86 5.56
N ALA A 7 46.04 -11.04 6.02
CA ALA A 7 45.07 -11.88 5.33
C ALA A 7 43.66 -11.32 5.55
N PHE A 8 43.02 -10.85 4.48
CA PHE A 8 41.62 -10.47 4.49
C PHE A 8 40.75 -11.73 4.51
N THR A 9 40.09 -11.98 5.64
CA THR A 9 38.97 -12.91 5.73
C THR A 9 37.83 -12.39 4.86
N THR A 10 37.61 -13.01 3.70
CA THR A 10 36.37 -12.82 2.94
C THR A 10 35.25 -13.60 3.63
N ALA A 11 34.43 -12.89 4.41
CA ALA A 11 33.15 -13.41 4.82
C ALA A 11 32.28 -13.59 3.57
N SER A 12 31.92 -14.83 3.24
CA SER A 12 30.91 -15.12 2.23
C SER A 12 29.58 -14.55 2.70
N ALA A 13 29.16 -13.44 2.09
CA ALA A 13 27.80 -12.96 2.20
C ALA A 13 26.89 -13.97 1.48
N SER A 14 26.20 -14.80 2.25
CA SER A 14 25.10 -15.63 1.77
C SER A 14 24.00 -14.72 1.25
N THR A 15 24.03 -14.41 -0.04
CA THR A 15 22.92 -13.76 -0.74
C THR A 15 21.78 -14.77 -0.86
N VAL A 16 20.96 -14.86 0.18
CA VAL A 16 19.62 -15.41 0.03
C VAL A 16 18.88 -14.43 -0.87
N SER A 17 18.84 -14.78 -2.16
CA SER A 17 18.00 -14.14 -3.16
C SER A 17 16.56 -14.35 -2.74
N SER A 18 16.03 -13.49 -1.85
CA SER A 18 14.61 -13.43 -1.56
C SER A 18 13.93 -13.10 -2.87
N VAL A 19 13.28 -14.09 -3.47
CA VAL A 19 12.51 -13.90 -4.69
C VAL A 19 11.56 -12.72 -4.44
N ARG A 20 11.76 -11.65 -5.22
CA ARG A 20 10.91 -10.46 -5.32
C ARG A 20 9.52 -10.90 -5.82
N SER A 21 8.75 -11.62 -5.03
CA SER A 21 7.39 -11.99 -5.40
C SER A 21 6.49 -10.78 -5.17
N LEU A 22 5.81 -10.34 -6.23
CA LEU A 22 4.72 -9.38 -6.11
C LEU A 22 3.61 -9.98 -5.24
N PRO A 23 2.84 -9.14 -4.51
CA PRO A 23 1.62 -9.61 -3.88
C PRO A 23 0.67 -10.24 -4.91
N PRO A 24 -0.16 -11.22 -4.50
CA PRO A 24 -1.24 -11.74 -5.34
C PRO A 24 -2.06 -10.61 -5.97
N GLY A 25 -2.57 -10.84 -7.18
CA GLY A 25 -3.47 -9.90 -7.88
C GLY A 25 -2.84 -8.57 -8.31
N VAL A 26 -1.50 -8.45 -8.26
CA VAL A 26 -0.77 -7.25 -8.67
C VAL A 26 0.17 -7.54 -9.84
N HIS A 27 0.16 -6.63 -10.81
CA HIS A 27 1.14 -6.59 -11.89
C HIS A 27 2.09 -5.41 -11.66
N TYR A 28 3.38 -5.59 -11.94
CA TYR A 28 4.33 -4.48 -11.87
C TYR A 28 4.35 -3.73 -13.21
N ASP A 29 4.23 -2.40 -13.15
CA ASP A 29 4.41 -1.54 -14.32
C ASP A 29 5.87 -1.12 -14.48
N TYR A 30 6.52 -1.65 -15.51
CA TYR A 30 7.91 -1.34 -15.86
C TYR A 30 8.07 -0.01 -16.61
N SER A 31 6.96 0.64 -17.02
CA SER A 31 7.00 1.90 -17.77
C SER A 31 7.09 3.15 -16.87
N ILE A 32 6.94 2.98 -15.55
CA ILE A 32 6.99 4.09 -14.60
C ILE A 32 8.20 4.01 -13.66
N HIS A 33 8.56 5.15 -13.09
CA HIS A 33 9.54 5.26 -12.02
C HIS A 33 8.79 5.45 -10.69
N PRO A 34 8.48 4.37 -9.95
CA PRO A 34 7.75 4.50 -8.71
C PRO A 34 8.59 5.16 -7.63
N ALA A 35 7.93 5.76 -6.64
CA ALA A 35 8.60 6.41 -5.52
C ALA A 35 9.53 5.47 -4.73
N ALA A 36 9.19 4.18 -4.64
CA ALA A 36 10.08 3.14 -4.12
C ALA A 36 10.15 1.94 -5.09
N PRO A 37 11.35 1.51 -5.51
CA PRO A 37 11.50 0.36 -6.39
C PRO A 37 11.22 -0.98 -5.68
N LEU A 38 11.09 -2.07 -6.44
CA LEU A 38 10.82 -3.41 -5.90
C LEU A 38 11.79 -3.89 -4.81
N SER A 39 13.07 -3.51 -4.92
CA SER A 39 14.13 -3.84 -3.94
C SER A 39 14.19 -2.90 -2.75
N ALA A 40 13.34 -1.88 -2.68
CA ALA A 40 13.30 -1.00 -1.53
C ALA A 40 12.99 -1.79 -0.26
N SER A 41 13.54 -1.33 0.87
CA SER A 41 13.20 -1.87 2.18
C SER A 41 11.72 -1.69 2.47
N VAL A 42 11.18 -2.50 3.39
CA VAL A 42 9.79 -2.37 3.86
C VAL A 42 9.49 -0.93 4.27
N GLN A 43 10.33 -0.33 5.12
CA GLN A 43 10.12 1.04 5.59
C GLN A 43 10.05 2.06 4.45
N ALA A 44 10.90 1.92 3.42
CA ALA A 44 10.86 2.80 2.27
C ALA A 44 9.56 2.65 1.47
N LYS A 45 9.02 1.44 1.35
CA LYS A 45 7.72 1.19 0.71
C LYS A 45 6.56 1.76 1.51
N GLU A 46 6.54 1.60 2.83
CA GLU A 46 5.55 2.21 3.72
C GLU A 46 5.54 3.74 3.55
N ASN A 47 6.74 4.35 3.60
CA ASN A 47 6.90 5.80 3.44
C ASN A 47 6.43 6.27 2.06
N ALA A 48 6.74 5.53 0.99
CA ALA A 48 6.32 5.86 -0.37
C ALA A 48 4.79 5.81 -0.50
N VAL A 49 4.14 4.73 -0.05
CA VAL A 49 2.68 4.57 -0.08
C VAL A 49 2.00 5.70 0.68
N LEU A 50 2.43 5.98 1.90
CA LEU A 50 1.83 7.07 2.68
C LEU A 50 2.14 8.46 2.13
N SER A 51 3.30 8.66 1.51
CA SER A 51 3.64 9.93 0.86
C SER A 51 2.73 10.20 -0.34
N VAL A 52 2.54 9.20 -1.22
CA VAL A 52 1.64 9.33 -2.37
C VAL A 52 0.20 9.52 -1.92
N ALA A 53 -0.27 8.74 -0.93
CA ALA A 53 -1.62 8.89 -0.38
C ALA A 53 -1.86 10.30 0.18
N ARG A 54 -0.90 10.83 0.96
CA ARG A 54 -0.96 12.19 1.52
C ARG A 54 -0.97 13.28 0.46
N SER A 55 -0.31 13.07 -0.67
CA SER A 55 -0.31 14.04 -1.78
C SER A 55 -1.71 14.29 -2.37
N LYS A 56 -2.68 13.43 -2.03
CA LYS A 56 -4.07 13.50 -2.52
C LYS A 56 -5.07 13.97 -1.48
N LEU A 57 -4.63 14.38 -0.28
CA LEU A 57 -5.53 14.87 0.75
C LEU A 57 -6.45 15.98 0.20
N GLY A 58 -7.75 15.84 0.45
CA GLY A 58 -8.76 16.79 -0.01
C GLY A 58 -9.31 16.56 -1.41
N THR A 59 -8.76 15.63 -2.21
CA THR A 59 -9.33 15.27 -3.51
C THR A 59 -10.76 14.72 -3.33
N PRO A 60 -11.77 15.23 -4.06
CA PRO A 60 -13.17 14.89 -3.80
C PRO A 60 -13.57 13.50 -4.28
N TYR A 61 -14.65 12.97 -3.70
CA TYR A 61 -15.29 11.73 -4.11
C TYR A 61 -15.96 11.86 -5.48
N ILE A 62 -15.57 10.98 -6.42
CA ILE A 62 -16.20 10.78 -7.72
C ILE A 62 -16.23 9.27 -8.00
N TRP A 63 -17.46 8.72 -8.04
CA TRP A 63 -17.70 7.30 -8.30
C TRP A 63 -17.23 6.86 -9.68
N GLY A 64 -16.52 5.72 -9.75
CA GLY A 64 -16.19 5.05 -11.00
C GLY A 64 -15.14 5.77 -11.86
N HIS A 65 -14.47 6.77 -11.29
CA HIS A 65 -13.37 7.44 -11.97
C HIS A 65 -12.17 6.49 -12.09
N ASN A 66 -11.28 6.69 -13.05
CA ASN A 66 -10.03 5.93 -13.14
C ASN A 66 -8.85 6.88 -13.29
N GLU A 67 -7.67 6.36 -12.97
CA GLU A 67 -6.37 7.07 -13.00
C GLU A 67 -6.14 7.85 -14.30
N ASP A 68 -6.62 7.33 -15.43
CA ASP A 68 -6.42 7.88 -16.77
C ASP A 68 -7.26 9.12 -17.11
N ARG A 69 -8.21 9.53 -16.25
CA ARG A 69 -9.17 10.61 -16.57
C ARG A 69 -8.93 11.93 -15.84
N GLY A 70 -7.72 12.15 -15.36
CA GLY A 70 -7.29 13.40 -14.72
C GLY A 70 -7.66 13.48 -13.24
N GLN A 71 -6.94 14.34 -12.51
CA GLN A 71 -6.89 14.44 -11.04
C GLN A 71 -8.17 14.99 -10.38
N TYR A 72 -9.33 14.87 -11.02
CA TYR A 72 -10.55 15.58 -10.61
C TYR A 72 -11.34 14.89 -9.51
N GLY A 73 -11.01 13.65 -9.14
CA GLY A 73 -11.64 12.93 -8.05
C GLY A 73 -11.23 11.47 -7.99
N PHE A 74 -11.71 10.78 -6.96
CA PHE A 74 -11.42 9.37 -6.71
C PHE A 74 -12.66 8.69 -6.10
N ASP A 75 -12.74 7.37 -6.19
CA ASP A 75 -13.52 6.52 -5.29
C ASP A 75 -12.54 5.73 -4.40
N CYS A 76 -13.04 4.91 -3.49
CA CYS A 76 -12.17 4.22 -2.53
C CYS A 76 -11.14 3.29 -3.19
N SER A 77 -11.53 2.51 -4.20
CA SER A 77 -10.66 1.49 -4.81
C SER A 77 -9.77 2.04 -5.92
N ASN A 78 -10.21 3.04 -6.67
CA ASN A 78 -9.33 3.73 -7.61
C ASN A 78 -8.27 4.57 -6.87
N PHE A 79 -8.58 5.11 -5.68
CA PHE A 79 -7.64 5.85 -4.85
C PHE A 79 -6.50 4.94 -4.41
N THR A 80 -6.83 3.76 -3.88
CA THR A 80 -5.81 2.79 -3.48
C THR A 80 -5.01 2.30 -4.68
N SER A 81 -5.67 1.97 -5.80
CA SER A 81 -4.99 1.60 -7.05
C SER A 81 -3.96 2.65 -7.47
N TYR A 82 -4.37 3.93 -7.50
CA TYR A 82 -3.52 5.07 -7.82
C TYR A 82 -2.31 5.14 -6.89
N VAL A 83 -2.54 5.04 -5.57
CA VAL A 83 -1.46 5.16 -4.58
C VAL A 83 -0.42 4.07 -4.79
N TYR A 84 -0.83 2.82 -4.96
CA TYR A 84 0.09 1.70 -5.15
C TYR A 84 0.82 1.75 -6.49
N HIS A 85 0.15 2.20 -7.55
CA HIS A 85 0.78 2.36 -8.85
C HIS A 85 1.90 3.39 -8.78
N HIS A 86 1.63 4.60 -8.29
CA HIS A 86 2.63 5.66 -8.20
C HIS A 86 3.67 5.45 -7.11
N ALA A 87 3.33 4.79 -6.00
CA ALA A 87 4.27 4.55 -4.92
C ALA A 87 5.23 3.41 -5.23
N LEU A 88 4.72 2.29 -5.75
CA LEU A 88 5.44 1.01 -5.81
C LEU A 88 5.46 0.37 -7.21
N GLY A 89 4.82 0.96 -8.21
CA GLY A 89 4.69 0.37 -9.53
C GLY A 89 3.62 -0.71 -9.60
N TYR A 90 2.77 -0.82 -8.58
CA TYR A 90 1.81 -1.92 -8.44
C TYR A 90 0.49 -1.56 -9.11
N LYS A 91 0.21 -2.21 -10.25
CA LYS A 91 -1.09 -2.19 -10.92
C LYS A 91 -1.99 -3.25 -10.30
N LEU A 92 -3.12 -2.81 -9.76
CA LEU A 92 -4.20 -3.64 -9.26
C LEU A 92 -5.54 -3.15 -9.82
N SER A 93 -6.59 -3.94 -9.63
CA SER A 93 -7.93 -3.55 -10.08
C SER A 93 -8.44 -2.32 -9.31
N GLY A 94 -9.06 -1.38 -10.02
CA GLY A 94 -9.77 -0.25 -9.43
C GLY A 94 -11.14 -0.60 -8.83
N ALA A 95 -11.52 -1.87 -8.77
CA ALA A 95 -12.77 -2.34 -8.16
C ALA A 95 -12.52 -2.95 -6.77
N SER A 96 -13.18 -2.42 -5.74
CA SER A 96 -12.99 -2.81 -4.34
C SER A 96 -13.30 -4.30 -4.08
N GLN A 97 -14.32 -4.88 -4.72
CA GLN A 97 -14.57 -6.33 -4.62
C GLN A 97 -13.40 -7.16 -5.17
N VAL A 98 -12.77 -6.74 -6.26
CA VAL A 98 -11.62 -7.47 -6.82
C VAL A 98 -10.41 -7.33 -5.90
N GLN A 99 -10.19 -6.16 -5.30
CA GLN A 99 -9.16 -6.00 -4.28
C GLN A 99 -9.40 -6.91 -3.08
N TYR A 100 -10.64 -6.98 -2.58
CA TYR A 100 -11.02 -7.88 -1.50
C TYR A 100 -10.66 -9.35 -1.81
N HIS A 101 -11.02 -9.83 -3.00
CA HIS A 101 -10.86 -11.25 -3.36
C HIS A 101 -9.44 -11.63 -3.76
N SER A 102 -8.73 -10.75 -4.47
CA SER A 102 -7.61 -11.18 -5.31
C SER A 102 -6.28 -10.52 -4.97
N VAL A 103 -6.24 -9.41 -4.21
CA VAL A 103 -4.97 -8.70 -3.96
C VAL A 103 -4.38 -8.99 -2.59
N GLY A 104 -3.05 -9.01 -2.54
CA GLY A 104 -2.27 -9.08 -1.30
C GLY A 104 -2.42 -10.38 -0.51
N TRP A 105 -1.68 -10.45 0.59
CA TRP A 105 -1.79 -11.56 1.55
C TRP A 105 -2.67 -11.16 2.73
N ASN A 106 -3.59 -12.05 3.15
CA ASN A 106 -4.39 -11.81 4.35
C ASN A 106 -3.50 -11.80 5.59
N ILE A 107 -3.58 -10.74 6.40
CA ILE A 107 -2.87 -10.61 7.68
C ILE A 107 -3.88 -10.42 8.82
N PRO A 108 -3.61 -10.94 10.03
CA PRO A 108 -4.43 -10.62 11.20
C PRO A 108 -4.52 -9.11 11.45
N VAL A 109 -5.69 -8.62 11.85
CA VAL A 109 -5.92 -7.21 12.19
C VAL A 109 -4.89 -6.68 13.20
N SER A 110 -4.49 -7.50 14.17
CA SER A 110 -3.47 -7.15 15.18
C SER A 110 -2.05 -6.98 14.63
N ALA A 111 -1.78 -7.43 13.41
CA ALA A 111 -0.47 -7.35 12.75
C ALA A 111 -0.48 -6.37 11.56
N MET A 112 -1.53 -5.55 11.41
CA MET A 112 -1.59 -4.51 10.40
C MET A 112 -0.45 -3.51 10.58
N ARG A 113 0.13 -3.05 9.48
CA ARG A 113 1.19 -2.05 9.47
C ARG A 113 0.92 -0.96 8.42
N PRO A 114 1.56 0.21 8.54
CA PRO A 114 1.39 1.28 7.57
C PRO A 114 1.52 0.79 6.12
N GLY A 115 0.61 1.21 5.25
CA GLY A 115 0.59 0.75 3.87
C GLY A 115 -0.02 -0.65 3.68
N ASP A 116 -0.68 -1.25 4.67
CA ASP A 116 -1.62 -2.37 4.42
C ASP A 116 -2.95 -1.83 3.89
N LEU A 117 -3.60 -2.57 2.99
CA LEU A 117 -5.00 -2.32 2.65
C LEU A 117 -5.90 -2.84 3.77
N VAL A 118 -6.92 -2.07 4.12
CA VAL A 118 -7.97 -2.47 5.05
C VAL A 118 -9.28 -2.49 4.29
N ILE A 119 -9.91 -3.65 4.25
CA ILE A 119 -11.14 -3.91 3.50
C ILE A 119 -12.31 -3.97 4.48
N PHE A 120 -13.40 -3.32 4.13
CA PHE A 120 -14.63 -3.25 4.93
C PHE A 120 -15.82 -3.82 4.18
N ASP A 121 -16.81 -4.28 4.94
CA ASP A 121 -18.11 -4.76 4.44
C ASP A 121 -17.99 -5.66 3.18
N HIS A 122 -17.11 -6.67 3.22
CA HIS A 122 -16.85 -7.62 2.13
C HIS A 122 -16.48 -6.99 0.78
N GLY A 123 -15.71 -5.90 0.80
CA GLY A 123 -15.32 -5.17 -0.40
C GLY A 123 -16.25 -4.02 -0.75
N GLY A 124 -17.16 -3.63 0.16
CA GLY A 124 -17.95 -2.40 0.02
C GLY A 124 -17.11 -1.13 0.17
N HIS A 125 -15.97 -1.19 0.87
CA HIS A 125 -15.03 -0.08 0.99
C HIS A 125 -13.60 -0.56 1.21
N VAL A 126 -12.62 0.28 0.88
CA VAL A 126 -11.19 0.02 1.10
C VAL A 126 -10.44 1.29 1.48
N GLY A 127 -9.52 1.17 2.42
CA GLY A 127 -8.59 2.23 2.80
C GLY A 127 -7.16 1.70 2.95
N ILE A 128 -6.22 2.60 3.21
CA ILE A 128 -4.82 2.28 3.50
C ILE A 128 -4.56 2.59 4.97
N TYR A 129 -4.09 1.61 5.74
CA TYR A 129 -3.71 1.86 7.13
C TYR A 129 -2.53 2.84 7.18
N ALA A 130 -2.67 3.91 7.97
CA ALA A 130 -1.70 4.99 8.07
C ALA A 130 -0.82 4.88 9.32
N GLY A 131 -1.02 3.84 10.15
CA GLY A 131 -0.44 3.75 11.49
C GLY A 131 -1.27 4.51 12.52
N HIS A 132 -0.85 4.44 13.78
CA HIS A 132 -1.42 5.22 14.90
C HIS A 132 -2.95 5.10 15.08
N GLY A 133 -3.54 4.00 14.61
CA GLY A 133 -4.98 3.79 14.69
C GLY A 133 -5.78 4.66 13.72
N GLU A 134 -5.20 4.98 12.55
CA GLU A 134 -5.82 5.75 11.48
C GLU A 134 -5.68 5.04 10.14
N MET A 135 -6.61 5.32 9.24
CA MET A 135 -6.47 5.00 7.82
C MET A 135 -6.61 6.27 6.99
N ILE A 136 -5.92 6.30 5.85
CA ILE A 136 -6.20 7.24 4.77
C ILE A 136 -7.04 6.53 3.71
N GLN A 137 -8.14 7.17 3.32
CA GLN A 137 -9.12 6.59 2.40
C GLN A 137 -9.79 7.70 1.61
N GLU A 138 -10.64 7.32 0.68
CA GLU A 138 -11.46 8.23 -0.10
C GLU A 138 -12.96 7.87 0.00
N GLY A 139 -13.81 8.88 0.22
CA GLY A 139 -15.24 8.72 0.38
C GLY A 139 -15.56 8.58 1.86
N GLY A 140 -15.71 7.35 2.37
CA GLY A 140 -15.75 7.01 3.79
C GLY A 140 -16.70 7.84 4.67
N GLY A 141 -17.75 8.41 4.09
CA GLY A 141 -18.66 9.34 4.78
C GLY A 141 -18.17 10.78 4.93
N ILE A 142 -16.96 11.12 4.45
CA ILE A 142 -16.40 12.48 4.45
C ILE A 142 -16.30 13.10 3.04
N GLY A 143 -16.57 12.32 1.99
CA GLY A 143 -16.71 12.79 0.60
C GLY A 143 -15.41 13.25 -0.07
N LYS A 144 -14.26 12.82 0.44
CA LYS A 144 -12.93 13.19 -0.07
C LYS A 144 -11.85 12.25 0.46
N VAL A 145 -10.65 12.35 -0.10
CA VAL A 145 -9.44 11.76 0.47
C VAL A 145 -9.17 12.40 1.83
N GLY A 146 -9.13 11.58 2.87
CA GLY A 146 -8.88 12.04 4.24
C GLY A 146 -8.66 10.91 5.22
N TYR A 147 -8.24 11.29 6.43
CA TYR A 147 -8.02 10.35 7.53
C TYR A 147 -9.32 10.01 8.25
N LEU A 148 -9.46 8.74 8.61
CA LEU A 148 -10.53 8.23 9.47
C LEU A 148 -9.94 7.35 10.57
N LYS A 149 -10.58 7.39 11.75
CA LYS A 149 -10.14 6.61 12.92
C LYS A 149 -10.35 5.12 12.69
N LEU A 150 -9.26 4.35 12.78
CA LEU A 150 -9.21 2.90 12.68
C LEU A 150 -8.53 2.31 13.93
N ALA A 151 -9.22 2.41 15.07
CA ALA A 151 -8.74 1.93 16.36
C ALA A 151 -9.86 1.18 17.09
N PRO A 152 -9.55 0.26 18.03
CA PRO A 152 -10.56 -0.49 18.77
C PRO A 152 -11.69 0.40 19.29
N GLY A 153 -12.93 0.00 19.02
CA GLY A 153 -14.13 0.74 19.38
C GLY A 153 -14.64 1.75 18.34
N SER A 154 -13.83 2.14 17.34
CA SER A 154 -14.29 3.01 16.24
C SER A 154 -15.24 2.27 15.30
N TYR A 155 -16.06 3.02 14.55
CA TYR A 155 -16.96 2.46 13.53
C TYR A 155 -16.16 1.60 12.56
N TRP A 156 -15.19 2.20 11.87
CA TRP A 156 -14.41 1.50 10.85
C TRP A 156 -13.71 0.25 11.39
N TYR A 157 -13.16 0.29 12.61
CA TYR A 157 -12.50 -0.88 13.19
C TYR A 157 -13.45 -2.07 13.37
N LYS A 158 -14.72 -1.83 13.72
CA LYS A 158 -15.74 -2.89 13.89
C LYS A 158 -16.17 -3.51 12.56
N HIS A 159 -15.96 -2.80 11.45
CA HIS A 159 -16.40 -3.20 10.10
C HIS A 159 -15.27 -3.79 9.24
N ILE A 160 -14.06 -3.97 9.81
CA ILE A 160 -12.95 -4.60 9.09
C ILE A 160 -13.36 -6.03 8.71
N THR A 161 -13.36 -6.31 7.42
CA THR A 161 -13.50 -7.67 6.88
C THR A 161 -12.15 -8.36 6.82
N THR A 162 -11.13 -7.70 6.27
CA THR A 162 -9.78 -8.26 6.16
C THR A 162 -8.73 -7.17 5.99
N VAL A 163 -7.48 -7.49 6.31
CA VAL A 163 -6.30 -6.66 6.06
C VAL A 163 -5.42 -7.37 5.02
N LYS A 164 -4.99 -6.66 3.98
CA LYS A 164 -4.12 -7.18 2.92
C LYS A 164 -2.73 -6.54 2.97
N ARG A 165 -1.71 -7.37 3.09
CA ARG A 165 -0.30 -7.00 2.95
C ARG A 165 0.08 -6.93 1.48
N MET A 166 0.67 -5.82 1.08
CA MET A 166 1.02 -5.54 -0.32
C MET A 166 2.52 -5.60 -0.62
N PHE A 167 3.39 -5.71 0.39
CA PHE A 167 4.85 -5.82 0.24
C PHE A 167 5.49 -6.28 1.55
#